data_AF-A0AA38S1H6-F1
#
_entry.id   AF-A0AA38S1H6-F1
#
_cell.length_a   1.000
_cell.length_b   1.000
_cell.length_c   1.000
_cell.angle_alpha   90.00
_cell.angle_beta   90.00
_cell.angle_gamma   90.00
#
_symmetry.space_group_name_H-M   'P 1'
#
loop_
_entity.id
_entity.type
_entity.pdbx_description
1 polymer ?
#
loop_
_entity_poly.entity_id
_entity_poly.type
_entity_poly.pdbx_seq_one_letter_code
_entity_poly.pdbx_strand_id
1 'polypeptide(L)'
;MAPWKTPMAETPTEIHTQPTKATSPVGGVRPSAVEEVQQIVKLANTYKVPLWTVSRGKNLGYGGSSPVVKGIIVLDLHRMNKIVEVNGEYGCAVVEPGISFFDLYEEIQRQGLDL
;
A
#
# COMPACT_ATOMS: atom_id res chain seq x y z
N MET A 1 14.30 -41.36 7.20
CA MET A 1 13.43 -40.22 6.84
C MET A 1 13.01 -39.54 8.14
N ALA A 2 13.66 -38.43 8.51
CA ALA A 2 13.38 -37.71 9.75
C ALA A 2 12.45 -36.52 9.45
N PRO A 3 11.39 -36.26 10.26
CA PRO A 3 10.49 -35.15 10.03
C PRO A 3 11.13 -33.84 10.49
N TRP A 4 11.15 -32.84 9.61
CA TRP A 4 11.58 -31.47 9.87
C TRP A 4 10.81 -30.89 11.07
N LYS A 5 11.52 -30.50 12.14
CA LYS A 5 11.03 -29.58 13.16
C LYS A 5 11.61 -28.19 12.90
N THR A 6 10.82 -27.31 12.29
CA THR A 6 11.13 -25.87 12.26
C THR A 6 10.73 -25.27 13.61
N PRO A 7 11.55 -24.45 14.28
CA PRO A 7 11.13 -23.73 15.48
C PRO A 7 10.07 -22.70 15.07
N MET A 8 8.90 -22.76 15.72
CA MET A 8 7.87 -21.72 15.62
C MET A 8 8.44 -20.45 16.24
N ALA A 9 8.81 -19.47 15.41
CA ALA A 9 9.00 -18.11 15.90
C ALA A 9 7.67 -17.64 16.49
N GLU A 10 7.70 -17.15 17.73
CA GLU A 10 6.52 -16.62 18.42
C GLU A 10 5.84 -15.57 17.55
N THR A 11 4.65 -15.89 17.03
CA THR A 11 3.77 -14.90 16.41
C THR A 11 3.37 -13.87 17.47
N PRO A 12 3.62 -12.56 17.27
CA PRO A 12 3.08 -11.55 18.16
C PRO A 12 1.55 -11.57 18.04
N THR A 13 0.88 -12.08 19.08
CA THR A 13 -0.59 -12.34 19.11
C THR A 13 -1.43 -11.07 19.34
N GLU A 14 -0.85 -9.87 19.41
CA GLU A 14 -1.61 -8.65 19.65
C GLU A 14 -1.76 -7.79 18.40
N ILE A 15 -2.91 -7.92 17.74
CA ILE A 15 -3.35 -7.00 16.70
C ILE A 15 -3.79 -5.70 17.38
N HIS A 16 -2.88 -4.75 17.51
CA HIS A 16 -3.16 -3.46 18.15
C HIS A 16 -4.07 -2.61 17.24
N THR A 17 -5.31 -2.36 17.67
CA THR A 17 -6.35 -1.68 16.89
C THR A 17 -6.31 -0.15 16.96
N GLN A 18 -5.36 0.44 17.70
CA GLN A 18 -5.21 1.91 17.80
C GLN A 18 -3.78 2.35 17.50
N PRO A 19 -3.58 3.46 16.76
CA PRO A 19 -2.27 4.07 16.60
C PRO A 19 -1.84 4.64 17.96
N THR A 20 -1.15 3.84 18.75
CA THR A 20 -0.46 4.33 19.94
C THR A 20 0.75 5.16 19.50
N LYS A 21 1.32 5.95 20.42
CA LYS A 21 2.66 6.58 20.29
C LYS A 21 3.74 5.56 19.86
N ALA A 22 3.41 4.27 19.86
CA ALA A 22 4.26 3.18 19.43
C ALA A 22 4.34 2.90 17.92
N THR A 23 3.71 3.70 17.04
CA THR A 23 3.67 3.43 15.59
C THR A 23 4.06 4.61 14.69
N SER A 24 4.71 5.65 15.23
CA SER A 24 5.13 6.80 14.40
C SER A 24 6.16 6.40 13.34
N PRO A 25 5.95 6.77 12.05
CA PRO A 25 6.94 6.54 11.01
C PRO A 25 8.14 7.47 11.19
N VAL A 26 9.32 7.03 10.72
CA VAL A 26 10.53 7.87 10.73
C VAL A 26 10.55 8.88 9.59
N GLY A 27 9.76 8.63 8.55
CA GLY A 27 9.65 9.47 7.37
C GLY A 27 8.71 8.83 6.36
N GLY A 28 8.43 9.56 5.28
CA GLY A 28 7.60 9.08 4.19
C GLY A 28 8.17 9.50 2.84
N VAL A 29 8.03 8.63 1.84
CA VAL A 29 8.39 8.90 0.44
C VAL A 29 7.16 8.69 -0.43
N ARG A 30 7.00 9.53 -1.45
CA ARG A 30 5.80 9.56 -2.31
C ARG A 30 6.18 9.50 -3.79
N PRO A 31 6.46 8.30 -4.33
CA PRO A 31 6.80 8.18 -5.75
C PRO A 31 5.59 8.41 -6.65
N SER A 32 5.84 8.91 -7.85
CA SER A 32 4.85 9.11 -8.92
C SER A 32 5.00 8.12 -10.09
N ALA A 33 6.04 7.29 -10.07
CA ALA A 33 6.34 6.36 -11.16
C ALA A 33 6.94 5.04 -10.64
N VAL A 34 6.83 3.99 -11.45
CA VAL A 34 7.33 2.65 -11.12
C VAL A 34 8.85 2.67 -10.93
N GLU A 35 9.57 3.46 -11.73
CA GLU A 35 11.03 3.60 -11.67
C GLU A 35 11.50 4.15 -10.32
N GLU A 36 10.76 5.12 -9.76
CA GLU A 36 11.05 5.68 -8.44
C GLU A 36 10.82 4.64 -7.35
N VAL A 37 9.74 3.84 -7.44
CA VAL A 37 9.50 2.71 -6.52
C VAL A 37 10.64 1.70 -6.60
N GLN A 38 11.07 1.32 -7.81
CA GLN A 38 12.19 0.40 -8.00
C GLN A 38 13.49 0.93 -7.38
N GLN A 39 13.78 2.22 -7.51
CA GLN A 39 14.93 2.85 -6.87
C GLN A 39 14.80 2.80 -5.34
N ILE A 40 13.64 3.18 -4.79
CA ILE A 40 13.38 3.15 -3.35
C ILE A 40 13.57 1.74 -2.78
N VAL A 41 13.03 0.71 -3.44
CA VAL A 41 13.18 -0.69 -3.00
C VAL A 41 14.64 -1.15 -3.05
N LYS A 42 15.41 -0.77 -4.08
CA LYS A 42 16.85 -1.05 -4.17
C LYS A 42 17.62 -0.40 -3.00
N LEU A 43 17.34 0.87 -2.70
CA LEU A 43 17.94 1.56 -1.55
C LEU A 43 17.52 0.91 -0.23
N ALA A 44 16.24 0.62 -0.03
CA ALA A 44 15.72 -0.04 1.16
C ALA A 44 16.40 -1.40 1.41
N ASN A 45 16.62 -2.19 0.36
CA ASN A 45 17.36 -3.46 0.46
C ASN A 45 18.84 -3.25 0.79
N THR A 46 19.48 -2.23 0.20
CA THR A 46 20.89 -1.90 0.45
C THR A 46 21.11 -1.52 1.92
N TYR A 47 20.25 -0.66 2.47
CA TYR A 47 20.37 -0.15 3.83
C TYR A 47 19.58 -0.96 4.88
N LYS A 48 18.93 -2.05 4.47
CA LYS A 48 18.08 -2.89 5.33
C LYS A 48 16.99 -2.09 6.06
N VAL A 49 16.41 -1.13 5.35
CA VAL A 49 15.33 -0.30 5.87
C VAL A 49 13.97 -0.92 5.49
N PRO A 50 13.10 -1.25 6.46
CA PRO A 50 11.75 -1.72 6.17
C PRO A 50 10.90 -0.61 5.56
N LEU A 51 9.95 -1.00 4.70
CA LEU A 51 8.97 -0.11 4.07
C LEU A 51 7.55 -0.50 4.47
N TRP A 52 6.71 0.50 4.74
CA TRP A 52 5.28 0.34 4.95
C TRP A 52 4.52 0.97 3.79
N THR A 53 3.95 0.15 2.93
CA THR A 53 3.31 0.64 1.71
C THR A 53 1.87 1.01 1.97
N VAL A 54 1.47 2.21 1.53
CA VAL A 54 0.10 2.67 1.57
C VAL A 54 -0.31 3.23 0.21
N SER A 55 -1.55 2.99 -0.16
CA SER A 55 -2.19 3.67 -1.29
C SER A 55 -2.67 5.05 -0.85
N ARG A 56 -3.93 5.20 -0.47
CA ARG A 56 -4.50 6.49 0.01
C ARG A 56 -4.49 6.67 1.54
N GLY A 57 -4.02 5.66 2.28
CA GLY A 57 -3.94 5.71 3.75
C GLY A 57 -5.28 5.78 4.49
N LYS A 58 -6.42 5.56 3.80
CA LYS A 58 -7.77 5.64 4.39
C LYS A 58 -8.24 4.33 5.05
N ASN A 59 -7.32 3.56 5.64
CA ASN A 59 -7.67 2.32 6.36
C ASN A 59 -8.17 2.62 7.79
N LEU A 60 -9.21 3.45 7.89
CA LEU A 60 -9.72 3.99 9.15
C LEU A 60 -10.31 2.86 10.01
N GLY A 61 -10.04 2.89 11.32
CA GLY A 61 -10.40 1.80 12.24
C GLY A 61 -9.43 0.62 12.26
N TYR A 62 -8.48 0.56 11.31
CA TYR A 62 -7.48 -0.51 11.18
C TYR A 62 -6.02 0.02 11.21
N GLY A 63 -5.80 1.22 11.77
CA GLY A 63 -4.48 1.84 11.87
C GLY A 63 -4.17 2.94 10.84
N GLY A 64 -5.08 3.19 9.89
CA GLY A 64 -4.95 4.30 8.93
C GLY A 64 -3.73 4.13 8.02
N SER A 65 -2.86 5.13 7.99
CA SER A 65 -1.58 5.12 7.26
C SER A 65 -0.38 4.75 8.14
N SER A 66 -0.60 4.46 9.42
CA SER A 66 0.48 4.22 10.37
C SER A 66 1.11 2.85 10.16
N PRO A 67 2.46 2.71 10.20
CA PRO A 67 3.11 1.42 10.16
C PRO A 67 2.83 0.58 11.42
N VAL A 68 2.85 -0.74 11.28
CA VAL A 68 2.64 -1.67 12.42
C VAL A 68 3.78 -1.63 13.44
N VAL A 69 5.00 -1.23 13.02
CA VAL A 69 6.18 -1.14 13.89
C VAL A 69 6.81 0.25 13.77
N LYS A 70 7.41 0.74 14.87
CA LYS A 70 8.25 1.95 14.87
C LYS A 70 9.41 1.81 13.89
N GLY A 71 9.96 2.95 13.47
CA GLY A 71 11.21 2.94 12.72
C GLY A 71 11.05 2.70 11.22
N ILE A 72 9.81 2.52 10.74
CA ILE A 72 9.52 2.19 9.35
C ILE A 72 9.32 3.47 8.52
N ILE A 73 9.81 3.45 7.27
CA ILE A 73 9.51 4.49 6.28
C ILE A 73 8.20 4.16 5.58
N VAL A 74 7.29 5.12 5.50
CA VAL A 74 6.04 4.97 4.76
C VAL A 74 6.30 5.21 3.27
N LEU A 75 5.93 4.24 2.44
CA LEU A 75 5.91 4.33 0.99
C LEU A 75 4.48 4.65 0.55
N ASP A 76 4.19 5.92 0.31
CA ASP A 76 2.85 6.39 -0.07
C ASP A 76 2.72 6.53 -1.59
N LEU A 77 1.93 5.64 -2.19
CA LEU A 77 1.73 5.52 -3.64
C LEU A 77 0.59 6.40 -4.17
N HIS A 78 0.04 7.32 -3.37
CA HIS A 78 -1.08 8.17 -3.78
C HIS A 78 -0.78 9.03 -5.02
N ARG A 79 0.48 9.33 -5.34
CA ARG A 79 0.86 10.06 -6.56
C ARG A 79 0.84 9.19 -7.83
N MET A 80 0.68 7.88 -7.72
CA MET A 80 0.41 6.97 -8.83
C MET A 80 -1.11 6.88 -9.00
N ASN A 81 -1.71 7.86 -9.68
CA ASN A 81 -3.16 8.07 -9.74
C ASN A 81 -3.72 8.04 -11.17
N LYS A 82 -3.21 7.15 -12.02
CA LYS A 82 -3.75 6.93 -13.37
C LYS A 82 -4.77 5.79 -13.40
N ILE A 83 -5.81 5.97 -14.20
CA ILE A 83 -6.68 4.88 -14.68
C ILE A 83 -6.06 4.41 -16.00
N VAL A 84 -5.59 3.17 -16.04
CA VAL A 84 -4.88 2.60 -17.21
C VAL A 84 -5.88 2.12 -18.25
N GLU A 85 -6.94 1.45 -17.81
CA GLU A 85 -7.99 0.93 -18.68
C GLU A 85 -9.31 0.84 -17.92
N VAL A 86 -10.43 1.15 -18.59
CA VAL A 86 -11.78 0.77 -18.17
C VAL A 86 -12.42 0.03 -19.33
N ASN A 87 -12.83 -1.21 -19.09
CA ASN A 87 -13.42 -2.07 -20.08
C ASN A 87 -14.91 -2.27 -19.78
N GLY A 88 -15.75 -1.55 -20.54
CA GLY A 88 -17.21 -1.62 -20.41
C GLY A 88 -17.82 -2.94 -20.86
N GLU A 89 -17.16 -3.68 -21.75
CA GLU A 89 -17.65 -4.99 -22.23
C GLU A 89 -17.52 -6.07 -21.15
N TYR A 90 -16.40 -6.04 -20.41
CA TYR A 90 -16.09 -7.05 -19.38
C TYR A 90 -16.33 -6.58 -17.94
N GLY A 91 -16.68 -5.30 -17.73
CA GLY A 91 -16.93 -4.74 -16.41
C GLY A 91 -15.69 -4.73 -15.51
N CYS A 92 -14.52 -4.43 -16.08
CA CYS A 92 -13.25 -4.41 -15.34
C CYS A 92 -12.45 -3.13 -15.58
N ALA A 93 -11.52 -2.82 -14.68
CA ALA A 93 -10.65 -1.68 -14.80
C ALA A 93 -9.24 -2.01 -14.29
N VAL A 94 -8.23 -1.42 -14.93
CA VAL A 94 -6.83 -1.46 -14.48
C VAL A 94 -6.48 -0.06 -13.98
N VAL A 95 -6.07 0.04 -12.72
CA VAL A 95 -5.82 1.32 -12.04
C VAL A 95 -4.50 1.30 -11.29
N GLU A 96 -3.89 2.48 -11.16
CA GLU A 96 -2.80 2.71 -10.24
C GLU A 96 -3.32 2.86 -8.79
N PRO A 97 -2.49 2.57 -7.77
CA PRO A 97 -2.93 2.50 -6.37
C PRO A 97 -3.50 3.81 -5.80
N GLY A 98 -3.16 4.97 -6.36
CA GLY A 98 -3.64 6.27 -5.91
C GLY A 98 -5.09 6.59 -6.29
N ILE A 99 -5.71 5.80 -7.17
CA ILE A 99 -7.11 5.97 -7.58
C ILE A 99 -8.06 5.70 -6.41
N SER A 100 -9.02 6.61 -6.20
CA SER A 100 -10.16 6.38 -5.31
C SER A 100 -11.37 5.89 -6.10
N PHE A 101 -12.37 5.35 -5.38
CA PHE A 101 -13.65 4.98 -5.98
C PHE A 101 -14.36 6.16 -6.64
N PHE A 102 -14.20 7.38 -6.12
CA PHE A 102 -14.77 8.58 -6.76
C PHE A 102 -14.08 8.89 -8.09
N ASP A 103 -12.75 8.82 -8.14
CA ASP A 103 -11.99 9.05 -9.38
C ASP A 103 -12.41 8.02 -10.46
N LEU A 104 -12.60 6.75 -10.08
CA LEU A 104 -13.06 5.71 -11.01
C LEU A 104 -14.52 5.94 -11.45
N TYR A 105 -15.40 6.33 -10.53
CA TYR A 105 -16.79 6.65 -10.84
C TYR A 105 -16.89 7.81 -11.85
N GLU A 106 -16.14 8.90 -11.62
CA GLU A 106 -16.11 10.05 -12.52
C GLU A 106 -15.63 9.64 -13.93
N GLU A 107 -14.64 8.75 -14.01
CA GLU A 107 -14.13 8.25 -15.30
C GLU A 107 -15.15 7.38 -16.05
N ILE A 108 -15.88 6.50 -15.34
CA ILE A 108 -16.97 5.69 -15.92
C ILE A 108 -18.06 6.60 -16.50
N GLN A 109 -18.47 7.60 -15.72
CA GLN A 109 -19.47 8.59 -16.16
C GLN A 109 -18.97 9.42 -17.35
N ARG A 110 -17.69 9.83 -17.33
CA ARG A 110 -17.07 10.59 -18.43
C ARG A 110 -17.04 9.79 -19.75
N GLN A 111 -16.86 8.48 -19.67
CA GLN A 111 -16.89 7.60 -20.85
C GLN A 111 -18.30 7.22 -21.29
N GLY A 112 -19.33 7.49 -20.46
CA GLY A 112 -20.72 7.13 -20.76
C GLY A 112 -20.96 5.62 -20.74
N LEU A 113 -20.19 4.88 -19.92
CA LEU A 113 -20.34 3.44 -19.77
C LEU A 113 -21.52 3.12 -18.83
N ASP A 114 -22.28 2.08 -19.16
CA ASP A 114 -23.36 1.54 -18.34
C ASP A 114 -22.79 0.46 -17.39
N LEU A 115 -22.12 0.92 -16.32
CA LEU A 115 -21.46 0.12 -15.29
C LEU A 115 -21.87 0.55 -13.88
#